data_AF-A0A919X3V5-F1
#
_entry.id   AF-A0A919X3V5-F1
#
_cell.length_a   1.000
_cell.length_b   1.000
_cell.length_c   1.000
_cell.angle_alpha   90.00
_cell.angle_beta   90.00
_cell.angle_gamma   90.00
#
_symmetry.space_group_name_H-M   'P 1'
#
loop_
_entity.id
_entity.type
_entity.pdbx_description
1 polymer ?
#
loop_
_entity_poly.entity_id
_entity_poly.type
_entity_poly.pdbx_seq_one_letter_code
_entity_poly.pdbx_strand_id
1 'polypeptide(L)'
;MMDVRLEEIKERFKAMNELSSFKKLAPTELFFGDLDYLIQQAEKVQAWHDAYRKEVEHGNKLVKENKRYKEALEFYADDINNSLGANFPKAVSKVGADNGKKARQALKGES
;
A
#
# COMPACT_ATOMS: atom_id res chain seq x y z
N MET A 1 4.01 12.83 12.55
CA MET A 1 4.51 14.21 12.77
C MET A 1 3.56 15.26 12.20
N MET A 2 2.87 14.99 11.08
CA MET A 2 1.89 15.91 10.48
C MET A 2 0.53 15.89 11.21
N ASP A 3 0.07 14.73 11.69
CA ASP A 3 -1.18 14.61 12.47
C ASP A 3 -1.16 15.41 13.77
N VAL A 4 -0.03 15.36 14.49
CA VAL A 4 0.14 16.08 15.77
C VAL A 4 0.02 17.59 15.59
N ARG A 5 0.54 18.13 14.49
CA ARG A 5 0.45 19.58 14.21
C ARG A 5 -0.96 20.00 13.81
N LEU A 6 -1.67 19.19 13.03
CA LEU A 6 -3.03 19.50 12.60
C LEU A 6 -3.99 19.50 13.80
N GLU A 7 -3.86 18.52 14.69
CA GLU A 7 -4.64 18.48 15.93
C GLU A 7 -4.33 19.67 16.85
N GLU A 8 -3.05 20.03 17.02
CA GLU A 8 -2.66 21.22 17.78
C GLU A 8 -3.26 22.51 17.20
N ILE A 9 -3.33 22.63 15.87
CA ILE A 9 -3.97 23.77 15.18
C ILE A 9 -5.48 23.80 15.46
N LYS A 10 -6.16 22.66 15.38
CA LYS A 10 -7.59 22.54 15.69
C LYS A 10 -7.90 22.91 17.14
N GLU A 11 -7.09 22.43 18.08
CA GLU A 11 -7.26 22.73 19.51
C GLU A 11 -7.11 24.22 19.80
N ARG A 12 -6.06 24.85 19.26
CA ARG A 12 -5.84 26.30 19.39
C ARG A 12 -6.99 27.09 18.78
N PHE A 13 -7.51 26.65 17.64
CA PHE A 13 -8.62 27.30 16.98
C PHE A 13 -9.91 27.22 17.79
N LYS A 14 -10.23 26.05 18.33
CA LYS A 14 -11.38 25.86 19.22
C LYS A 14 -11.30 26.79 20.43
N ALA A 15 -10.12 26.87 21.06
CA ALA A 15 -9.88 27.77 22.18
C ALA A 15 -10.07 29.26 21.79
N MET A 16 -9.64 29.66 20.60
CA MET A 16 -9.84 31.04 20.11
C MET A 16 -11.31 31.36 19.83
N ASN A 17 -12.07 30.42 19.25
CA ASN A 17 -13.49 30.61 18.98
C ASN A 17 -14.33 30.73 20.29
N GLU A 18 -13.86 30.13 21.37
CA GLU A 18 -14.52 30.20 22.68
C GLU A 18 -14.22 31.52 23.44
N LEU A 19 -13.20 32.29 23.04
CA LEU A 19 -12.85 33.57 23.68
C LEU A 19 -13.90 34.66 23.41
N SER A 20 -14.49 35.18 24.49
CA SER A 20 -15.53 36.22 24.44
C SER A 20 -15.06 37.55 23.86
N SER A 21 -13.77 37.85 23.95
CA SER A 21 -13.11 39.01 23.33
C SER A 21 -13.08 38.91 21.80
N PHE A 22 -12.91 37.70 21.26
CA PHE A 22 -12.86 37.46 19.82
C PHE A 22 -14.24 37.54 19.16
N LYS A 23 -15.27 37.01 19.83
CA LYS A 23 -16.68 37.06 19.37
C LYS A 23 -17.25 38.48 19.22
N LYS A 24 -16.63 39.50 19.84
CA LYS A 24 -17.07 40.90 19.79
C LYS A 24 -16.49 41.70 18.61
N LEU A 25 -15.54 41.14 17.87
CA LEU A 25 -15.01 41.71 16.63
C LEU A 25 -15.77 41.07 15.44
N ALA A 26 -16.44 41.89 14.63
CA ALA A 26 -17.12 41.45 13.41
C ALA A 26 -16.13 40.93 12.33
N PRO A 27 -16.60 40.27 11.24
CA PRO A 27 -17.49 39.12 11.21
C PRO A 27 -16.62 37.88 11.44
N THR A 28 -16.46 37.53 12.70
CA THR A 28 -15.70 36.35 13.13
C THR A 28 -16.16 35.09 12.38
N GLU A 29 -17.46 34.98 12.08
CA GLU A 29 -18.03 33.89 11.26
C GLU A 29 -17.38 33.72 9.88
N LEU A 30 -17.03 34.81 9.17
CA LEU A 30 -16.40 34.72 7.85
C LEU A 30 -14.96 34.20 7.97
N PHE A 31 -14.22 34.67 8.99
CA PHE A 31 -12.86 34.24 9.29
C PHE A 31 -12.81 32.78 9.76
N PHE A 32 -13.71 32.38 10.66
CA PHE A 32 -13.83 30.99 11.12
C PHE A 32 -14.28 30.06 9.98
N GLY A 33 -15.14 30.51 9.07
CA GLY A 33 -15.56 29.74 7.88
C GLY A 33 -14.42 29.49 6.89
N ASP A 34 -13.62 30.51 6.57
CA ASP A 34 -12.45 30.35 5.70
C ASP A 34 -11.40 29.43 6.33
N LEU A 35 -11.22 29.51 7.65
CA LEU A 35 -10.27 28.66 8.36
C LEU A 35 -10.76 27.20 8.46
N ASP A 36 -12.04 26.98 8.73
CA ASP A 36 -12.66 25.64 8.73
C ASP A 36 -12.51 24.99 7.36
N TYR A 37 -12.71 25.75 6.29
CA TYR A 37 -12.47 25.27 4.92
C TYR A 37 -11.01 24.83 4.74
N LEU A 38 -10.04 25.63 5.19
CA LEU A 38 -8.61 25.28 5.09
C LEU A 38 -8.25 24.02 5.90
N ILE A 39 -8.82 23.87 7.11
CA ILE A 39 -8.65 22.66 7.93
C ILE A 39 -9.21 21.43 7.19
N GLN A 40 -10.41 21.54 6.63
CA GLN A 40 -11.02 20.43 5.86
C GLN A 40 -10.19 20.05 4.63
N GLN A 41 -9.59 21.02 3.94
CA GLN A 41 -8.70 20.72 2.81
C GLN A 41 -7.42 20.01 3.27
N ALA A 42 -6.84 20.45 4.40
CA ALA A 42 -5.67 19.79 4.98
C ALA A 42 -5.97 18.34 5.37
N GLU A 43 -7.12 18.07 5.99
CA GLU A 43 -7.58 16.71 6.33
C GLU A 43 -7.77 15.83 5.08
N LYS A 44 -8.36 16.37 4.02
CA LYS A 44 -8.54 15.63 2.75
C LYS A 44 -7.20 15.24 2.15
N VAL A 45 -6.24 16.16 2.11
CA VAL A 45 -4.89 15.89 1.59
C VAL A 45 -4.17 14.85 2.46
N GLN A 46 -4.30 14.94 3.78
CA GLN A 46 -3.76 13.95 4.72
C GLN A 46 -4.33 12.54 4.44
N ALA A 47 -5.66 12.44 4.32
CA ALA A 47 -6.34 11.18 4.04
C ALA A 47 -5.92 10.58 2.69
N TRP A 48 -5.78 11.41 1.65
CA TRP A 48 -5.25 11.00 0.36
C TRP A 48 -3.82 10.48 0.45
N HIS A 49 -2.94 11.19 1.16
CA HIS A 49 -1.56 10.75 1.37
C HIS A 49 -1.47 9.40 2.07
N ASP A 50 -2.31 9.16 3.07
CA ASP A 50 -2.32 7.89 3.81
C ASP A 50 -2.89 6.75 2.97
N ALA A 51 -3.93 7.01 2.17
CA ALA A 51 -4.46 6.03 1.22
C ALA A 51 -3.40 5.66 0.17
N TYR A 52 -2.77 6.66 -0.45
CA TYR A 52 -1.72 6.46 -1.44
C TYR A 52 -0.53 5.69 -0.85
N ARG A 53 -0.10 6.02 0.39
CA ARG A 53 0.97 5.28 1.06
C ARG A 53 0.63 3.80 1.21
N LYS A 54 -0.59 3.47 1.64
CA LYS A 54 -1.05 2.07 1.78
C LYS A 54 -1.08 1.35 0.43
N GLU A 55 -1.55 2.00 -0.63
CA GLU A 55 -1.55 1.44 -1.97
C GLU A 55 -0.14 1.18 -2.49
N VAL A 56 0.79 2.13 -2.30
CA VAL A 56 2.19 1.97 -2.68
C VAL A 56 2.85 0.83 -1.90
N GLU A 57 2.61 0.72 -0.59
CA GLU A 57 3.10 -0.39 0.22
C GLU A 57 2.54 -1.73 -0.24
N HIS A 58 1.25 -1.79 -0.58
CA HIS A 58 0.60 -2.99 -1.11
C HIS A 58 1.18 -3.37 -2.48
N GLY A 59 1.30 -2.42 -3.40
CA GLY A 59 1.92 -2.61 -4.71
C GLY A 59 3.35 -3.12 -4.59
N ASN A 60 4.15 -2.55 -3.69
CA ASN A 60 5.51 -3.01 -3.43
C ASN A 60 5.56 -4.46 -2.89
N LYS A 61 4.60 -4.87 -2.06
CA LYS A 61 4.47 -6.27 -1.62
C LYS A 61 4.14 -7.18 -2.80
N LEU A 62 3.17 -6.81 -3.62
CA LEU A 62 2.79 -7.57 -4.82
C LEU A 62 3.95 -7.71 -5.80
N VAL A 63 4.74 -6.64 -6.03
CA VAL A 63 5.94 -6.70 -6.88
C VAL A 63 6.97 -7.69 -6.32
N LYS A 64 7.21 -7.67 -5.00
CA LYS A 64 8.12 -8.62 -4.35
C LYS A 64 7.63 -10.06 -4.44
N GLU A 65 6.34 -10.29 -4.22
CA GLU A 65 5.72 -11.62 -4.33
C GLU A 65 5.75 -12.12 -5.77
N ASN A 66 5.44 -11.27 -6.74
CA ASN A 66 5.50 -11.59 -8.16
C ASN A 66 6.93 -11.96 -8.58
N LYS A 67 7.94 -11.22 -8.10
CA LYS A 67 9.36 -11.57 -8.31
C LYS A 67 9.67 -12.96 -7.77
N ARG A 68 9.30 -13.27 -6.53
CA ARG A 68 9.51 -14.60 -5.93
C ARG A 68 8.78 -15.71 -6.69
N TYR A 69 7.57 -15.43 -7.15
CA TYR A 69 6.79 -16.37 -7.96
C TYR A 69 7.49 -16.65 -9.29
N LYS A 70 7.99 -15.60 -9.96
CA LYS A 70 8.76 -15.73 -11.20
C LYS A 70 10.04 -16.54 -10.98
N GLU A 71 10.81 -16.25 -9.93
CA GLU A 71 12.03 -17.02 -9.58
C GLU A 71 11.70 -18.50 -9.32
N ALA A 72 10.59 -18.80 -8.63
CA ALA A 72 10.14 -20.17 -8.41
C ALA A 72 9.76 -20.86 -9.72
N LEU A 73 9.03 -20.17 -10.60
CA LEU A 73 8.70 -20.70 -11.92
C LEU A 73 9.95 -20.97 -12.76
N GLU A 74 10.92 -20.05 -12.77
CA GLU A 74 12.20 -20.23 -13.47
C GLU A 74 12.97 -21.45 -12.93
N PHE A 75 13.01 -21.63 -11.60
CA PHE A 75 13.60 -22.81 -10.98
C PHE A 75 12.95 -24.11 -11.45
N TYR A 76 11.61 -24.18 -11.46
CA TYR A 76 10.89 -25.38 -11.90
C TYR A 76 10.88 -25.58 -13.42
N ALA A 77 11.04 -24.50 -14.20
CA ALA A 77 11.11 -24.55 -15.65
C ALA A 77 12.47 -25.05 -16.16
N ASP A 78 13.53 -24.97 -15.34
CA ASP A 78 14.86 -25.46 -15.66
C ASP A 78 14.88 -26.99 -15.75
N ASP A 79 15.29 -27.50 -16.90
CA ASP A 79 15.35 -28.93 -17.17
C ASP A 79 16.41 -29.62 -16.30
N ILE A 80 17.48 -28.93 -15.89
CA ILE A 80 18.52 -29.49 -15.00
C ILE A 80 17.94 -29.80 -13.62
N ASN A 81 17.10 -28.90 -13.09
CA ASN A 81 16.42 -29.11 -11.81
C ASN A 81 15.40 -30.26 -11.88
N ASN A 82 14.90 -30.58 -13.07
CA ASN A 82 14.04 -31.75 -13.32
C ASN A 82 14.82 -33.02 -13.69
N SER A 83 16.12 -32.91 -13.99
CA SER A 83 16.98 -34.02 -14.46
C SER A 83 17.54 -34.89 -13.33
N LEU A 84 17.41 -34.48 -12.07
CA LEU A 84 17.96 -35.18 -10.88
C LEU A 84 17.17 -36.46 -10.47
N GLY A 85 16.50 -37.11 -11.41
CA GLY A 85 15.49 -38.14 -11.15
C GLY A 85 15.84 -39.57 -11.53
N ALA A 86 17.09 -39.91 -11.86
CA ALA A 86 17.43 -41.29 -12.25
C ALA A 86 17.66 -42.26 -11.06
N ASN A 87 18.06 -41.76 -9.88
CA ASN A 87 18.55 -42.62 -8.77
C ASN A 87 17.93 -42.37 -7.38
N PHE A 88 16.88 -41.55 -7.25
CA PHE A 88 16.19 -41.35 -5.97
C PHE A 88 14.73 -41.79 -6.06
N PRO A 89 14.19 -42.55 -5.08
CA PRO A 89 12.79 -42.94 -5.07
C PRO A 89 11.94 -41.67 -5.01
N LYS A 90 11.32 -41.32 -6.15
CA LYS A 90 10.44 -40.17 -6.29
C LYS A 90 9.27 -40.33 -5.33
N ALA A 91 9.30 -39.62 -4.20
CA ALA A 91 8.06 -39.04 -3.69
C ALA A 91 7.62 -38.05 -4.77
N VAL A 92 6.79 -38.51 -5.72
CA VAL A 92 6.38 -37.74 -6.90
C VAL A 92 5.53 -36.57 -6.40
N SER A 93 6.16 -35.41 -6.17
CA SER A 93 5.40 -34.18 -6.06
C SER A 93 4.69 -33.96 -7.40
N LYS A 94 3.45 -33.48 -7.39
CA LYS A 94 2.69 -33.20 -8.63
C LYS A 94 3.46 -32.26 -9.58
N VAL A 95 4.38 -31.47 -9.04
CA VAL A 95 5.28 -30.56 -9.77
C VAL A 95 6.38 -31.34 -10.50
N GLY A 96 7.04 -32.31 -9.85
CA GLY A 96 8.05 -33.15 -10.51
C GLY A 96 7.48 -34.15 -11.55
N ALA A 97 6.15 -34.31 -11.61
CA ALA A 97 5.48 -35.16 -12.59
C ALA A 97 5.30 -34.50 -13.96
N ASP A 98 5.26 -33.16 -14.02
CA ASP A 98 5.08 -32.41 -15.28
C ASP A 98 6.39 -31.90 -15.89
N ASN A 99 7.53 -32.25 -15.27
CA ASN A 99 8.89 -31.85 -15.65
C ASN A 99 8.99 -30.34 -15.96
N GLY A 100 8.30 -29.49 -15.20
CA GLY A 100 8.36 -28.04 -15.39
C GLY A 100 7.49 -27.50 -16.53
N LYS A 101 6.66 -28.33 -17.18
CA LYS A 101 5.82 -27.91 -18.33
C LYS A 101 4.87 -26.77 -17.94
N LYS A 102 4.19 -26.87 -16.80
CA LYS A 102 3.28 -25.82 -16.34
C LYS A 102 4.02 -24.54 -15.97
N ALA A 103 5.22 -24.67 -15.41
CA ALA A 103 6.03 -23.51 -15.06
C ALA A 103 6.44 -22.72 -16.31
N ARG A 104 6.84 -23.42 -17.39
CA ARG A 104 7.14 -22.80 -18.69
C ARG A 104 5.91 -22.15 -19.35
N GLN A 105 4.74 -22.77 -19.27
CA GLN A 105 3.49 -22.18 -19.77
C GLN A 105 3.13 -20.90 -19.02
N ALA A 106 3.19 -20.93 -17.69
CA ALA A 106 2.93 -19.76 -16.84
C ALA A 106 3.91 -18.60 -17.11
N LEU A 107 5.20 -18.88 -17.32
CA LEU A 107 6.20 -17.85 -17.69
C LEU A 107 5.94 -17.20 -19.05
N LYS A 108 5.29 -17.91 -19.98
CA LYS A 108 4.87 -17.39 -21.30
C LYS A 108 3.54 -16.64 -21.25
N GLY A 109 2.84 -16.64 -20.11
CA GLY A 109 1.49 -16.11 -20.01
C GLY A 109 0.43 -16.99 -20.71
N GLU A 110 0.76 -18.26 -20.97
CA GLU A 110 -0.19 -19.24 -21.52
C GLU A 110 -0.92 -19.91 -20.35
N SER A 111 -2.24 -19.70 -20.23
CA SER A 111 -3.10 -20.32 -19.20
C SER A 111 -4.19 -21.15 -19.84
#